data_AF-A0A1E3PF30-F1
#
_entry.id   AF-A0A1E3PF30-F1
#
_cell.length_a   1.000
_cell.length_b   1.000
_cell.length_c   1.000
_cell.angle_alpha   90.00
_cell.angle_beta   90.00
_cell.angle_gamma   90.00
#
_symmetry.space_group_name_H-M   'P 1'
#
loop_
_entity.id
_entity.type
_entity.pdbx_description
1 polymer ?
#
loop_
_entity_poly.entity_id
_entity_poly.type
_entity_poly.pdbx_seq_one_letter_code
_entity_poly.pdbx_strand_id
1 'polypeptide(L)'
;MTTFAQSIIQLLPFVYDLSYTSKIEHIRGSVVHDGELFFDRLLVDFTGTSKSEDDVLLYPPQSFDNLISLVQHIEQKSEDLLKQQCLIYYLLLNYNTPTEEPYESVAEQYADESVLSETYRSLIKGYHALDCLESGEMVILYLCYPSIVTQYPSKILRALSLYPISSKSPITKDQLIRDYVELSQVSLDDDASIDIFSQALARTSTPSEVLEFIKEHGFIPATTDEIYEPRGFLGRKIIKTMILTSIKSRKSTDRLINLPLNTEFEIALLNSCFEELLSSKNFSVNDSSMPQSQKELDFIQDIQLIRSLNFGDSEDAKHIIELKHQPRWNSIKNAMLYNE
;
A
#
# COMPACT_ATOMS: atom_id res chain seq x y z
N MET A 1 23.87 -35.26 -15.64
CA MET A 1 24.88 -34.48 -14.91
C MET A 1 24.13 -33.69 -13.86
N THR A 2 24.56 -33.71 -12.60
CA THR A 2 24.07 -32.80 -11.57
C THR A 2 24.51 -31.38 -11.93
N THR A 3 23.60 -30.41 -11.86
CA THR A 3 23.93 -29.00 -12.09
C THR A 3 24.61 -28.40 -10.86
N PHE A 4 25.25 -27.25 -11.02
CA PHE A 4 25.87 -26.52 -9.91
C PHE A 4 24.87 -26.22 -8.78
N ALA A 5 23.66 -25.76 -9.13
CA ALA A 5 22.60 -25.48 -8.15
C ALA A 5 22.17 -26.75 -7.39
N GLN A 6 21.97 -27.86 -8.08
CA GLN A 6 21.63 -29.14 -7.44
C GLN A 6 22.75 -29.62 -6.51
N SER A 7 24.02 -29.45 -6.91
CA SER A 7 25.17 -29.81 -6.08
C SER A 7 25.23 -28.98 -4.80
N ILE A 8 25.00 -27.67 -4.86
CA ILE A 8 24.91 -26.83 -3.66
C ILE A 8 23.79 -27.34 -2.75
N ILE A 9 22.57 -27.48 -3.28
CA ILE A 9 21.40 -27.84 -2.47
C ILE A 9 21.55 -29.22 -1.82
N GLN A 10 22.24 -30.15 -2.47
CA GLN A 10 22.56 -31.47 -1.92
C GLN A 10 23.51 -31.44 -0.72
N LEU A 11 24.31 -30.38 -0.58
CA LEU A 11 25.24 -30.22 0.53
C LEU A 11 24.63 -29.44 1.70
N LEU A 12 23.50 -28.77 1.50
CA LEU A 12 22.87 -27.93 2.52
C LEU A 12 21.85 -28.71 3.36
N PRO A 13 21.68 -28.34 4.65
CA PRO A 13 20.64 -28.93 5.49
C PRO A 13 19.25 -28.53 4.98
N PHE A 14 18.24 -29.38 5.15
CA PHE A 14 16.87 -29.01 4.79
C PHE A 14 16.31 -27.95 5.77
N VAL A 15 15.94 -26.77 5.26
CA VAL A 15 15.54 -25.59 6.08
C VAL A 15 14.03 -25.36 6.18
N TYR A 16 13.22 -26.05 5.38
CA TYR A 16 11.76 -25.87 5.34
C TYR A 16 11.06 -26.79 6.35
N ASP A 17 11.32 -26.56 7.63
CA ASP A 17 10.67 -27.32 8.70
C ASP A 17 9.18 -26.98 8.84
N LEU A 18 8.44 -27.76 9.64
CA LEU A 18 7.01 -27.56 9.84
C LEU A 18 6.66 -26.17 10.38
N SER A 19 7.56 -25.55 11.16
CA SER A 19 7.36 -24.20 11.70
C SER A 19 7.44 -23.17 10.57
N TYR A 20 8.43 -23.29 9.69
CA TYR A 20 8.60 -22.44 8.53
C TYR A 20 7.44 -22.60 7.55
N THR A 21 7.07 -23.84 7.20
CA THR A 21 5.95 -24.07 6.28
C THR A 21 4.64 -23.54 6.82
N SER A 22 4.36 -23.75 8.11
CA SER A 22 3.17 -23.18 8.77
C SER A 22 3.18 -21.65 8.79
N LYS A 23 4.36 -21.03 8.96
CA LYS A 23 4.50 -19.57 8.86
C LYS A 23 4.13 -19.07 7.46
N ILE A 24 4.66 -19.69 6.41
CA ILE A 24 4.37 -19.29 5.03
C ILE A 24 2.88 -19.51 4.69
N GLU A 25 2.28 -20.63 5.11
CA GLU A 25 0.85 -20.87 4.92
C GLU A 25 -0.02 -19.83 5.65
N HIS A 26 0.39 -19.42 6.85
CA HIS A 26 -0.28 -18.32 7.54
C HIS A 26 -0.17 -17.01 6.76
N ILE A 27 1.00 -16.71 6.18
CA ILE A 27 1.22 -15.52 5.36
C ILE A 27 0.31 -15.52 4.13
N ARG A 28 0.20 -16.66 3.42
CA ARG A 28 -0.74 -16.85 2.32
C ARG A 28 -2.17 -16.56 2.73
N GLY A 29 -2.61 -17.09 3.87
CA GLY A 29 -3.99 -16.96 4.32
C GLY A 29 -4.36 -15.59 4.90
N SER A 30 -3.39 -14.77 5.32
CA SER A 30 -3.66 -13.57 6.14
C SER A 30 -3.05 -12.26 5.65
N VAL A 31 -1.91 -12.29 4.96
CA VAL A 31 -1.15 -11.08 4.60
C VAL A 31 -1.07 -10.88 3.08
N VAL A 32 -1.14 -11.96 2.32
CA VAL A 32 -0.99 -11.90 0.87
C VAL A 32 -2.35 -11.90 0.19
N HIS A 33 -2.65 -10.79 -0.50
CA HIS A 33 -3.85 -10.67 -1.32
C HIS A 33 -3.84 -11.78 -2.39
N ASP A 34 -4.96 -12.52 -2.51
CA ASP A 34 -5.15 -13.69 -3.38
C ASP A 34 -4.42 -14.99 -2.99
N GLY A 35 -3.75 -15.04 -1.82
CA GLY A 35 -3.11 -16.25 -1.31
C GLY A 35 -1.87 -16.72 -2.06
N GLU A 36 -1.34 -15.90 -2.97
CA GLU A 36 -0.21 -16.20 -3.86
C GLU A 36 1.02 -15.38 -3.49
N LEU A 37 2.12 -16.04 -3.12
CA LEU A 37 3.41 -15.40 -2.83
C LEU A 37 4.04 -14.79 -4.09
N PHE A 38 5.03 -13.90 -3.92
CA PHE A 38 5.84 -13.44 -5.04
C PHE A 38 6.61 -14.58 -5.68
N PHE A 39 7.13 -15.53 -4.91
CA PHE A 39 7.79 -16.70 -5.48
C PHE A 39 6.90 -17.51 -6.41
N ASP A 40 5.63 -17.74 -6.05
CA ASP A 40 4.71 -18.48 -6.92
C ASP A 40 4.48 -17.74 -8.24
N ARG A 41 4.33 -16.42 -8.15
CA ARG A 41 4.14 -15.57 -9.31
C ARG A 41 5.36 -15.61 -10.23
N LEU A 42 6.55 -15.49 -9.64
CA LEU A 42 7.82 -15.59 -10.38
C LEU A 42 7.96 -16.97 -11.01
N LEU A 43 7.66 -18.04 -10.29
CA LEU A 43 7.75 -19.41 -10.80
C LEU A 43 6.89 -19.56 -12.05
N VAL A 44 5.59 -19.22 -11.97
CA VAL A 44 4.67 -19.26 -13.12
C VAL A 44 5.14 -18.39 -14.28
N ASP A 45 5.53 -17.14 -14.03
CA ASP A 45 5.91 -16.21 -15.10
C ASP A 45 7.26 -16.56 -15.74
N PHE A 46 8.13 -17.32 -15.05
CA PHE A 46 9.48 -17.66 -15.51
C PHE A 46 9.59 -19.08 -16.11
N THR A 47 8.69 -20.00 -15.75
CA THR A 47 8.63 -21.36 -16.31
C THR A 47 7.46 -21.55 -17.27
N GLY A 48 6.50 -20.62 -17.29
CA GLY A 48 5.29 -20.71 -18.12
C GLY A 48 4.30 -21.77 -17.66
N THR A 49 4.44 -22.31 -16.45
CA THR A 49 3.56 -23.38 -15.95
C THR A 49 2.25 -22.84 -15.39
N SER A 50 1.17 -23.61 -15.55
CA SER A 50 -0.12 -23.25 -14.97
C SER A 50 -0.24 -23.72 -13.52
N LYS A 51 -0.86 -22.93 -12.64
CA LYS A 51 -1.03 -23.29 -11.22
C LYS A 51 -1.69 -24.66 -10.98
N SER A 52 -2.53 -25.12 -11.90
CA SER A 52 -3.29 -26.37 -11.76
C SER A 52 -2.49 -27.63 -12.08
N GLU A 53 -1.35 -27.51 -12.75
CA GLU A 53 -0.58 -28.69 -13.20
C GLU A 53 0.43 -29.18 -12.16
N ASP A 54 0.77 -28.36 -11.15
CA ASP A 54 1.98 -28.55 -10.33
C ASP A 54 1.76 -28.33 -8.80
N ASP A 55 0.67 -28.84 -8.22
CA ASP A 55 0.44 -28.81 -6.75
C ASP A 55 1.58 -29.47 -5.93
N VAL A 56 2.39 -30.33 -6.56
CA VAL A 56 3.53 -31.03 -5.95
C VAL A 56 4.79 -30.14 -5.86
N LEU A 57 4.81 -28.99 -6.55
CA LEU A 57 5.95 -28.07 -6.64
C LEU A 57 5.72 -26.75 -5.90
N LEU A 58 4.75 -26.72 -4.98
CA LEU A 58 4.44 -25.53 -4.19
C LEU A 58 5.60 -25.17 -3.27
N TYR A 59 5.94 -23.87 -3.27
CA TYR A 59 6.76 -23.30 -2.23
C TYR A 59 5.91 -23.02 -0.98
N PRO A 60 6.39 -23.33 0.23
CA PRO A 60 7.70 -23.93 0.51
C PRO A 60 7.70 -25.45 0.30
N PRO A 61 8.81 -26.04 -0.15
CA PRO A 61 8.94 -27.49 -0.27
C PRO A 61 8.68 -28.21 1.06
N GLN A 62 7.89 -29.28 1.04
CA GLN A 62 7.51 -30.03 2.25
C GLN A 62 8.52 -31.11 2.64
N SER A 63 9.45 -31.44 1.73
CA SER A 63 10.51 -32.41 1.96
C SER A 63 11.74 -32.06 1.11
N PHE A 64 12.87 -32.67 1.44
CA PHE A 64 14.09 -32.51 0.66
C PHE A 64 13.91 -32.98 -0.79
N ASP A 65 13.17 -34.07 -1.03
CA ASP A 65 12.88 -34.57 -2.37
C ASP A 65 12.00 -33.59 -3.17
N ASN A 66 11.06 -32.89 -2.49
CA ASN A 66 10.27 -31.82 -3.13
C ASN A 66 11.16 -30.63 -3.50
N LEU A 67 12.15 -30.27 -2.66
CA LEU A 67 13.09 -29.20 -2.97
C LEU A 67 13.95 -29.55 -4.20
N ILE A 68 14.48 -30.77 -4.26
CA ILE A 68 15.24 -31.24 -5.44
C ILE A 68 14.35 -31.25 -6.70
N SER A 69 13.10 -31.68 -6.57
CA SER A 69 12.15 -31.68 -7.69
C SER A 69 11.82 -30.27 -8.18
N LEU A 70 11.63 -29.31 -7.26
CA LEU A 70 11.40 -27.90 -7.58
C LEU A 70 12.60 -27.29 -8.30
N VAL A 71 13.81 -27.56 -7.84
CA VAL A 71 15.05 -27.11 -8.49
C VAL A 71 15.14 -27.69 -9.90
N GLN A 72 14.97 -29.00 -10.05
CA GLN A 72 14.97 -29.65 -11.36
C GLN A 72 13.92 -29.06 -12.30
N HIS A 73 12.73 -28.76 -11.78
CA HIS A 73 11.69 -28.12 -12.56
C HIS A 73 12.11 -26.73 -13.04
N ILE A 74 12.64 -25.88 -12.16
CA ILE A 74 13.15 -24.54 -12.50
C ILE A 74 14.20 -24.63 -13.61
N GLU A 75 15.14 -25.58 -13.50
CA GLU A 75 16.23 -25.75 -14.47
C GLU A 75 15.80 -26.35 -15.81
N GLN A 76 14.72 -27.14 -15.83
CA GLN A 76 14.23 -27.80 -17.06
C GLN A 76 13.21 -26.95 -17.82
N LYS A 77 12.42 -26.14 -17.10
CA LYS A 77 11.26 -25.44 -17.67
C LYS A 77 11.54 -23.97 -17.98
N SER A 78 12.51 -23.34 -17.31
CA SER A 78 12.84 -21.95 -17.63
C SER A 78 13.67 -21.90 -18.92
N GLU A 79 13.18 -21.18 -19.92
CA GLU A 79 13.91 -20.95 -21.19
C GLU A 79 15.01 -19.90 -21.06
N ASP A 80 15.00 -19.13 -19.96
CA ASP A 80 15.89 -18.00 -19.70
C ASP A 80 16.77 -18.30 -18.48
N LEU A 81 18.09 -18.40 -18.72
CA LEU A 81 19.08 -18.71 -17.70
C LEU A 81 19.05 -17.70 -16.54
N LEU A 82 18.81 -16.42 -16.82
CA LEU A 82 18.78 -15.38 -15.79
C LEU A 82 17.57 -15.57 -14.86
N LYS A 83 16.40 -15.90 -15.43
CA LYS A 83 15.18 -16.19 -14.67
C LYS A 83 15.35 -17.44 -13.80
N GLN A 84 15.96 -18.47 -14.37
CA GLN A 84 16.35 -19.68 -13.64
C GLN A 84 17.24 -19.34 -12.43
N GLN A 85 18.30 -18.56 -12.66
CA GLN A 85 19.23 -18.13 -11.61
C GLN A 85 18.53 -17.32 -10.52
N CYS A 86 17.61 -16.42 -10.88
CA CYS A 86 16.82 -15.64 -9.93
C CYS A 86 15.97 -16.53 -9.00
N LEU A 87 15.30 -17.55 -9.55
CA LEU A 87 14.48 -18.47 -8.75
C LEU A 87 15.32 -19.34 -7.82
N ILE A 88 16.46 -19.84 -8.29
CA ILE A 88 17.39 -20.60 -7.44
C ILE A 88 17.97 -19.71 -6.35
N TYR A 89 18.39 -18.49 -6.69
CA TYR A 89 18.88 -17.52 -5.72
C TYR A 89 17.83 -17.23 -4.64
N TYR A 90 16.56 -17.05 -5.02
CA TYR A 90 15.45 -16.90 -4.06
C TYR A 90 15.40 -18.07 -3.05
N LEU A 91 15.47 -19.32 -3.53
CA LEU A 91 15.43 -20.49 -2.66
C LEU A 91 16.63 -20.54 -1.69
N LEU A 92 17.80 -20.10 -2.16
CA LEU A 92 19.02 -20.06 -1.37
C LEU A 92 19.03 -18.96 -0.30
N LEU A 93 18.21 -17.90 -0.42
CA LEU A 93 18.07 -16.86 0.61
C LEU A 93 17.53 -17.41 1.95
N ASN A 94 16.86 -18.56 1.94
CA ASN A 94 16.40 -19.22 3.18
C ASN A 94 17.54 -19.85 4.00
N TYR A 95 18.76 -19.84 3.49
CA TYR A 95 19.92 -20.43 4.14
C TYR A 95 20.78 -19.34 4.79
N ASN A 96 20.60 -19.16 6.10
CA ASN A 96 21.38 -18.22 6.91
C ASN A 96 22.78 -18.74 7.30
N THR A 97 23.31 -19.75 6.61
CA THR A 97 24.62 -20.33 6.94
C THR A 97 25.73 -19.46 6.35
N PRO A 98 26.54 -18.79 7.18
CA PRO A 98 27.77 -18.16 6.71
C PRO A 98 28.69 -19.26 6.15
N THR A 99 29.28 -19.01 5.00
CA THR A 99 30.25 -19.92 4.39
C THR A 99 31.63 -19.75 5.04
N GLU A 100 32.49 -20.77 4.99
CA GLU A 100 33.86 -20.71 5.55
C GLU A 100 34.84 -19.83 4.72
N GLU A 101 34.36 -19.20 3.66
CA GLU A 101 35.04 -18.42 2.61
C GLU A 101 34.63 -16.92 2.71
N PRO A 102 35.22 -15.95 1.95
CA PRO A 102 34.93 -14.52 2.12
C PRO A 102 33.47 -14.08 1.86
N TYR A 103 32.56 -15.01 1.55
CA TYR A 103 31.16 -14.73 1.24
C TYR A 103 30.28 -14.69 2.50
N GLU A 104 29.35 -13.74 2.54
CA GLU A 104 28.45 -13.53 3.69
C GLU A 104 27.37 -14.63 3.79
N SER A 105 27.00 -15.30 2.68
CA SER A 105 26.03 -16.39 2.66
C SER A 105 26.18 -17.29 1.41
N VAL A 106 25.58 -18.49 1.45
CA VAL A 106 25.53 -19.42 0.31
C VAL A 106 24.77 -18.82 -0.88
N ALA A 107 23.73 -18.02 -0.62
CA ALA A 107 23.01 -17.31 -1.67
C ALA A 107 23.93 -16.35 -2.42
N GLU A 108 24.74 -15.56 -1.71
CA GLU A 108 25.68 -14.62 -2.33
C GLU A 108 26.79 -15.33 -3.11
N GLN A 109 27.32 -16.44 -2.58
CA GLN A 109 28.26 -17.26 -3.34
C GLN A 109 27.65 -17.74 -4.66
N TYR A 110 26.42 -18.26 -4.62
CA TYR A 110 25.71 -18.66 -5.85
C TYR A 110 25.52 -17.48 -6.81
N ALA A 111 25.14 -16.31 -6.29
CA ALA A 111 24.92 -15.11 -7.10
C ALA A 111 26.22 -14.63 -7.78
N ASP A 112 27.36 -14.73 -7.11
CA ASP A 112 28.67 -14.40 -7.69
C ASP A 112 29.07 -15.41 -8.77
N GLU A 113 28.94 -16.72 -8.50
CA GLU A 113 29.28 -17.77 -9.46
C GLU A 113 28.35 -17.78 -10.69
N SER A 114 27.08 -17.41 -10.50
CA SER A 114 26.09 -17.26 -11.57
C SER A 114 26.16 -15.91 -12.28
N VAL A 115 27.01 -14.99 -11.80
CA VAL A 115 27.16 -13.61 -12.33
C VAL A 115 25.84 -12.84 -12.31
N LEU A 116 25.02 -13.08 -11.28
CA LEU A 116 23.77 -12.37 -11.09
C LEU A 116 24.07 -10.92 -10.69
N SER A 117 23.61 -9.94 -11.47
CA SER A 117 23.88 -8.53 -11.17
C SER A 117 23.19 -8.07 -9.88
N GLU A 118 23.74 -7.06 -9.20
CA GLU A 118 23.19 -6.51 -7.96
C GLU A 118 21.72 -6.08 -8.09
N THR A 119 21.31 -5.57 -9.25
CA THR A 119 19.91 -5.19 -9.53
C THR A 119 18.96 -6.37 -9.36
N TYR A 120 19.30 -7.54 -9.91
CA TYR A 120 18.48 -8.74 -9.77
C TYR A 120 18.57 -9.33 -8.37
N ARG A 121 19.75 -9.31 -7.74
CA ARG A 121 19.90 -9.74 -6.34
C ARG A 121 18.98 -8.95 -5.43
N SER A 122 19.04 -7.62 -5.50
CA SER A 122 18.21 -6.71 -4.72
C SER A 122 16.72 -6.93 -5.00
N LEU A 123 16.31 -7.08 -6.26
CA LEU A 123 14.92 -7.37 -6.60
C LEU A 123 14.41 -8.66 -5.95
N ILE A 124 15.19 -9.75 -6.05
CA ILE A 124 14.83 -11.05 -5.49
C ILE A 124 14.84 -11.02 -3.95
N LYS A 125 15.80 -10.35 -3.32
CA LYS A 125 15.80 -10.11 -1.87
C LYS A 125 14.55 -9.35 -1.43
N GLY A 126 14.11 -8.35 -2.20
CA GLY A 126 12.89 -7.59 -1.91
C GLY A 126 11.63 -8.45 -1.94
N TYR A 127 11.49 -9.32 -2.95
CA TYR A 127 10.37 -10.27 -3.01
C TYR A 127 10.42 -11.30 -1.89
N HIS A 128 11.60 -11.85 -1.60
CA HIS A 128 11.79 -12.79 -0.50
C HIS A 128 11.45 -12.16 0.85
N ALA A 129 11.90 -10.93 1.09
CA ALA A 129 11.59 -10.17 2.30
C ALA A 129 10.08 -9.96 2.48
N LEU A 130 9.34 -9.70 1.39
CA LEU A 130 7.88 -9.61 1.41
C LEU A 130 7.22 -10.96 1.75
N ASP A 131 7.63 -12.04 1.09
CA ASP A 131 7.07 -13.39 1.29
C ASP A 131 7.40 -13.98 2.67
N CYS A 132 8.51 -13.54 3.28
CA CYS A 132 8.96 -13.99 4.61
C CYS A 132 8.55 -13.05 5.75
N LEU A 133 7.94 -11.90 5.45
CA LEU A 133 7.62 -10.83 6.39
C LEU A 133 8.85 -10.37 7.20
N GLU A 134 9.93 -10.03 6.51
CA GLU A 134 11.10 -9.40 7.12
C GLU A 134 10.80 -7.96 7.59
N SER A 135 11.79 -7.19 8.02
CA SER A 135 11.52 -5.80 8.42
C SER A 135 11.12 -4.96 7.22
N GLY A 136 10.16 -4.03 7.40
CA GLY A 136 9.71 -3.16 6.31
C GLY A 136 10.84 -2.30 5.75
N GLU A 137 11.80 -1.90 6.60
CA GLU A 137 13.02 -1.19 6.19
C GLU A 137 13.83 -1.99 5.16
N MET A 138 13.97 -3.30 5.35
CA MET A 138 14.69 -4.19 4.43
C MET A 138 13.96 -4.33 3.10
N VAL A 139 12.63 -4.43 3.14
CA VAL A 139 11.80 -4.47 1.92
C VAL A 139 12.04 -3.22 1.07
N ILE A 140 12.01 -2.04 1.67
CA ILE A 140 12.24 -0.77 0.95
C ILE A 140 13.67 -0.67 0.45
N LEU A 141 14.66 -1.02 1.28
CA LEU A 141 16.08 -1.02 0.90
C LEU A 141 16.33 -1.82 -0.38
N TYR A 142 15.70 -2.99 -0.49
CA TYR A 142 15.90 -3.89 -1.62
C TYR A 142 15.07 -3.52 -2.83
N LEU A 143 13.76 -3.27 -2.67
CA LEU A 143 12.88 -3.00 -3.81
C LEU A 143 13.15 -1.63 -4.45
N CYS A 144 13.66 -0.67 -3.69
CA CYS A 144 13.98 0.67 -4.17
C CYS A 144 15.46 0.82 -4.56
N TYR A 145 16.19 -0.30 -4.75
CA TYR A 145 17.58 -0.24 -5.18
C TYR A 145 17.69 0.50 -6.53
N PRO A 146 18.64 1.44 -6.68
CA PRO A 146 18.78 2.21 -7.92
C PRO A 146 18.98 1.29 -9.12
N SER A 147 18.20 1.47 -10.19
CA SER A 147 18.15 0.64 -11.42
C SER A 147 17.17 -0.53 -11.40
N ILE A 148 16.49 -0.81 -10.29
CA ILE A 148 15.37 -1.76 -10.32
C ILE A 148 14.19 -1.12 -11.05
N VAL A 149 13.60 -1.90 -11.96
CA VAL A 149 12.24 -1.69 -12.47
C VAL A 149 11.39 -2.82 -11.88
N THR A 150 10.57 -2.48 -10.90
CA THR A 150 9.79 -3.47 -10.13
C THR A 150 8.77 -4.14 -11.03
N GLN A 151 8.79 -5.47 -11.06
CA GLN A 151 7.73 -6.25 -11.67
C GLN A 151 6.60 -6.37 -10.62
N TYR A 152 5.34 -6.25 -11.03
CA TYR A 152 4.17 -6.32 -10.13
C TYR A 152 4.02 -5.17 -9.10
N PRO A 153 4.12 -3.89 -9.50
CA PRO A 153 3.99 -2.76 -8.58
C PRO A 153 2.69 -2.79 -7.76
N SER A 154 1.57 -3.13 -8.37
CA SER A 154 0.27 -3.25 -7.69
C SER A 154 0.26 -4.35 -6.62
N LYS A 155 0.93 -5.48 -6.87
CA LYS A 155 1.04 -6.59 -5.90
C LYS A 155 1.90 -6.16 -4.72
N ILE A 156 3.01 -5.45 -4.97
CA ILE A 156 3.88 -4.90 -3.92
C ILE A 156 3.10 -3.90 -3.05
N LEU A 157 2.38 -2.95 -3.65
CA LEU A 157 1.56 -1.99 -2.90
C LEU A 157 0.51 -2.65 -2.02
N ARG A 158 -0.18 -3.66 -2.55
CA ARG A 158 -1.15 -4.46 -1.78
C ARG A 158 -0.47 -5.19 -0.62
N ALA A 159 0.68 -5.83 -0.86
CA ALA A 159 1.44 -6.49 0.20
C ALA A 159 1.88 -5.51 1.30
N LEU A 160 2.40 -4.34 0.94
CA LEU A 160 2.79 -3.29 1.89
C LEU A 160 1.60 -2.76 2.71
N SER A 161 0.40 -2.68 2.12
CA SER A 161 -0.81 -2.24 2.83
C SER A 161 -1.26 -3.21 3.93
N LEU A 162 -1.02 -4.51 3.73
CA LEU A 162 -1.35 -5.56 4.69
C LEU A 162 -0.18 -5.87 5.63
N TYR A 163 1.03 -5.42 5.30
CA TYR A 163 2.27 -5.73 5.99
C TYR A 163 2.19 -5.54 7.51
N PRO A 164 2.54 -6.53 8.34
CA PRO A 164 2.50 -6.38 9.77
C PRO A 164 3.59 -5.42 10.22
N ILE A 165 3.20 -4.41 11.00
CA ILE A 165 4.15 -3.46 11.59
C ILE A 165 4.11 -3.62 13.10
N SER A 166 5.28 -3.83 13.67
CA SER A 166 5.48 -3.83 15.11
C SER A 166 5.17 -2.44 15.67
N SER A 167 4.48 -2.37 16.80
CA SER A 167 4.21 -1.11 17.51
C SER A 167 5.48 -0.35 17.94
N LYS A 168 6.64 -1.01 17.87
CA LYS A 168 7.96 -0.42 18.15
C LYS A 168 8.73 0.01 16.88
N SER A 169 8.23 -0.30 15.68
CA SER A 169 8.91 0.14 14.45
C SER A 169 8.78 1.67 14.32
N PRO A 170 9.87 2.35 13.92
CA PRO A 170 9.83 3.78 13.65
C PRO A 170 9.06 4.12 12.38
N ILE A 171 8.79 3.13 11.51
CA ILE A 171 8.15 3.31 10.21
C ILE A 171 6.72 2.76 10.25
N THR A 172 5.77 3.52 9.69
CA THR A 172 4.36 3.12 9.58
C THR A 172 4.08 2.49 8.21
N LYS A 173 2.92 1.82 8.06
CA LYS A 173 2.57 1.15 6.80
C LYS A 173 2.41 2.18 5.69
N ASP A 174 1.77 3.29 6.04
CA ASP A 174 1.59 4.43 5.16
C ASP A 174 2.95 5.00 4.72
N GLN A 175 3.98 5.02 5.59
CA GLN A 175 5.32 5.47 5.22
C GLN A 175 6.03 4.47 4.29
N LEU A 176 5.94 3.16 4.53
CA LEU A 176 6.50 2.15 3.61
C LEU A 176 5.89 2.26 2.21
N ILE A 177 4.56 2.40 2.13
CA ILE A 177 3.85 2.60 0.85
C ILE A 177 4.38 3.84 0.14
N ARG A 178 4.58 4.93 0.87
CA ARG A 178 5.10 6.18 0.30
C ARG A 178 6.52 6.04 -0.21
N ASP A 179 7.42 5.55 0.64
CA ASP A 179 8.83 5.36 0.30
C ASP A 179 8.95 4.49 -0.96
N TYR A 180 8.15 3.43 -1.05
CA TYR A 180 8.14 2.56 -2.22
C TYR A 180 7.74 3.31 -3.50
N VAL A 181 6.60 4.04 -3.51
CA VAL A 181 6.12 4.75 -4.70
C VAL A 181 7.08 5.87 -5.11
N GLU A 182 7.55 6.66 -4.14
CA GLU A 182 8.39 7.83 -4.38
C GLU A 182 9.80 7.43 -4.85
N LEU A 183 10.40 6.41 -4.23
CA LEU A 183 11.76 5.98 -4.57
C LEU A 183 11.81 5.09 -5.81
N SER A 184 10.80 4.24 -6.01
CA SER A 184 10.74 3.34 -7.18
C SER A 184 10.06 3.99 -8.40
N GLN A 185 9.53 5.21 -8.26
CA GLN A 185 8.81 5.95 -9.32
C GLN A 185 7.74 5.11 -10.00
N VAL A 186 6.94 4.41 -9.19
CA VAL A 186 5.96 3.43 -9.66
C VAL A 186 4.80 4.12 -10.38
N SER A 187 4.43 3.61 -11.56
CA SER A 187 3.19 4.00 -12.21
C SER A 187 1.99 3.41 -11.45
N LEU A 188 1.05 4.29 -11.09
CA LEU A 188 -0.19 3.90 -10.41
C LEU A 188 -1.29 3.70 -11.45
N ASP A 189 -1.26 2.54 -12.12
CA ASP A 189 -2.11 2.27 -13.29
C ASP A 189 -3.48 1.66 -12.94
N ASP A 190 -3.65 1.10 -11.74
CA ASP A 190 -4.91 0.47 -11.30
C ASP A 190 -5.55 1.18 -10.10
N ASP A 191 -6.89 1.19 -10.08
CA ASP A 191 -7.70 1.86 -9.05
C ASP A 191 -7.37 1.41 -7.62
N ALA A 192 -7.00 0.14 -7.42
CA ALA A 192 -6.68 -0.37 -6.09
C ALA A 192 -5.33 0.17 -5.60
N SER A 193 -4.32 0.25 -6.47
CA SER A 193 -3.03 0.87 -6.16
C SER A 193 -3.16 2.36 -5.88
N ILE A 194 -3.95 3.06 -6.72
CA ILE A 194 -4.29 4.47 -6.50
C ILE A 194 -4.97 4.62 -5.14
N ASP A 195 -5.93 3.76 -4.80
CA ASP A 195 -6.62 3.81 -3.50
C ASP A 195 -5.64 3.65 -2.33
N ILE A 196 -4.82 2.60 -2.35
CA ILE A 196 -3.84 2.30 -1.31
C ILE A 196 -2.90 3.49 -1.09
N PHE A 197 -2.32 4.01 -2.17
CA PHE A 197 -1.41 5.15 -2.08
C PHE A 197 -2.12 6.42 -1.63
N SER A 198 -3.32 6.69 -2.15
CA SER A 198 -4.13 7.86 -1.78
C SER A 198 -4.47 7.89 -0.29
N GLN A 199 -4.74 6.74 0.30
CA GLN A 199 -5.00 6.60 1.73
C GLN A 199 -3.73 6.82 2.56
N ALA A 200 -2.59 6.27 2.12
CA ALA A 200 -1.31 6.49 2.77
C ALA A 200 -0.92 7.98 2.76
N LEU A 201 -1.07 8.63 1.60
CA LEU A 201 -0.81 10.05 1.39
C LEU A 201 -1.70 10.91 2.31
N ALA A 202 -3.02 10.63 2.34
CA ALA A 202 -3.97 11.35 3.18
C ALA A 202 -3.63 11.31 4.69
N ARG A 203 -2.98 10.23 5.16
CA ARG A 203 -2.65 10.04 6.58
C ARG A 203 -1.29 10.61 6.97
N THR A 204 -0.34 10.65 6.04
CA THR A 204 1.07 10.95 6.36
C THR A 204 1.57 12.25 5.76
N SER A 205 1.11 12.63 4.57
CA SER A 205 1.65 13.76 3.81
C SER A 205 1.13 15.12 4.26
N THR A 206 1.83 16.15 3.80
CA THR A 206 1.41 17.54 3.95
C THR A 206 0.24 17.85 2.99
N PRO A 207 -0.60 18.83 3.35
CA PRO A 207 -1.66 19.32 2.47
C PRO A 207 -1.22 19.68 1.04
N SER A 208 -0.02 20.25 0.89
CA SER A 208 0.51 20.69 -0.41
C SER A 208 0.87 19.50 -1.31
N GLU A 209 1.56 18.50 -0.76
CA GLU A 209 1.92 17.26 -1.48
C GLU A 209 0.67 16.52 -1.97
N VAL A 210 -0.38 16.49 -1.13
CA VAL A 210 -1.67 15.91 -1.51
C VAL A 210 -2.28 16.62 -2.72
N LEU A 211 -2.28 17.95 -2.73
CA LEU A 211 -2.83 18.74 -3.82
C LEU A 211 -2.02 18.60 -5.12
N GLU A 212 -0.70 18.51 -5.01
CA GLU A 212 0.19 18.24 -6.14
C GLU A 212 -0.09 16.87 -6.74
N PHE A 213 -0.18 15.83 -5.91
CA PHE A 213 -0.52 14.49 -6.36
C PHE A 213 -1.88 14.44 -7.08
N ILE A 214 -2.91 15.09 -6.53
CA ILE A 214 -4.24 15.20 -7.15
C ILE A 214 -4.15 15.87 -8.54
N LYS A 215 -3.30 16.90 -8.68
CA LYS A 215 -3.09 17.61 -9.96
C LYS A 215 -2.39 16.74 -10.99
N GLU A 216 -1.38 15.98 -10.57
CA GLU A 216 -0.56 15.14 -11.47
C GLU A 216 -1.27 13.87 -11.92
N HIS A 217 -1.94 13.16 -11.01
CA HIS A 217 -2.47 11.82 -11.26
C HIS A 217 -3.98 11.80 -11.60
N GLY A 218 -4.62 12.96 -11.67
CA GLY A 218 -6.04 13.09 -12.00
C GLY A 218 -6.40 13.00 -13.49
N PHE A 219 -5.69 12.24 -14.35
CA PHE A 219 -5.86 12.33 -15.80
C PHE A 219 -5.60 11.06 -16.65
N ILE A 220 -6.58 10.74 -17.53
CA ILE A 220 -6.44 10.62 -19.00
C ILE A 220 -7.73 11.23 -19.62
N PRO A 221 -7.69 12.04 -20.71
CA PRO A 221 -8.87 12.56 -21.37
C PRO A 221 -9.30 11.63 -22.51
N ALA A 222 -10.59 11.42 -22.67
CA ALA A 222 -11.15 11.18 -23.99
C ALA A 222 -12.03 12.38 -24.34
N THR A 223 -11.72 12.94 -25.51
CA THR A 223 -12.45 13.96 -26.27
C THR A 223 -13.86 14.29 -25.81
N THR A 224 -14.06 15.60 -25.58
CA THR A 224 -15.28 16.41 -25.77
C THR A 224 -16.63 15.71 -25.66
N ASP A 225 -17.43 16.27 -24.76
CA ASP A 225 -18.85 16.02 -24.55
C ASP A 225 -19.17 14.76 -23.76
N GLU A 226 -18.88 14.79 -22.45
CA GLU A 226 -19.83 14.35 -21.43
C GLU A 226 -19.37 14.76 -20.02
N ILE A 227 -20.34 15.27 -19.26
CA ILE A 227 -20.22 15.89 -17.94
C ILE A 227 -20.01 14.77 -16.91
N TYR A 228 -18.77 14.41 -16.55
CA TYR A 228 -18.43 13.75 -15.28
C TYR A 228 -16.89 13.82 -15.10
N GLU A 229 -16.40 14.75 -14.29
CA GLU A 229 -14.96 15.03 -14.13
C GLU A 229 -14.23 13.93 -13.32
N PRO A 230 -13.30 13.15 -13.92
CA PRO A 230 -12.50 12.14 -13.22
C PRO A 230 -11.59 12.74 -12.12
N ARG A 231 -11.21 14.02 -12.29
CA ARG A 231 -10.48 14.84 -11.30
C ARG A 231 -11.18 14.91 -9.95
N GLY A 232 -12.51 14.90 -9.96
CA GLY A 232 -13.32 14.96 -8.74
C GLY A 232 -13.19 13.69 -7.91
N PHE A 233 -13.12 12.50 -8.51
CA PHE A 233 -13.25 11.26 -7.76
C PHE A 233 -12.05 10.96 -6.84
N LEU A 234 -10.83 10.98 -7.39
CA LEU A 234 -9.61 10.73 -6.60
C LEU A 234 -9.35 11.85 -5.58
N GLY A 235 -9.51 13.10 -6.02
CA GLY A 235 -9.40 14.26 -5.13
C GLY A 235 -10.42 14.22 -3.99
N ARG A 236 -11.69 13.91 -4.29
CA ARG A 236 -12.73 13.67 -3.26
C ARG A 236 -12.32 12.56 -2.32
N LYS A 237 -11.84 11.43 -2.84
CA LYS A 237 -11.48 10.27 -2.02
C LYS A 237 -10.34 10.60 -1.04
N ILE A 238 -9.32 11.30 -1.50
CA ILE A 238 -8.19 11.73 -0.66
C ILE A 238 -8.67 12.71 0.40
N ILE A 239 -9.36 13.80 -0.01
CA ILE A 239 -9.85 14.83 0.91
C ILE A 239 -10.80 14.23 1.95
N LYS A 240 -11.72 13.36 1.52
CA LYS A 240 -12.63 12.63 2.42
C LYS A 240 -11.84 11.79 3.41
N THR A 241 -10.82 11.06 2.97
CA THR A 241 -9.94 10.28 3.86
C THR A 241 -9.20 11.17 4.86
N MET A 242 -8.73 12.35 4.46
CA MET A 242 -8.10 13.32 5.36
C MET A 242 -9.09 13.84 6.42
N ILE A 243 -10.33 14.16 6.01
CA ILE A 243 -11.39 14.59 6.93
C ILE A 243 -11.70 13.48 7.94
N LEU A 244 -11.95 12.26 7.47
CA LEU A 244 -12.26 11.11 8.32
C LEU A 244 -11.11 10.76 9.28
N THR A 245 -9.87 10.83 8.81
CA THR A 245 -8.68 10.64 9.66
C THR A 245 -8.56 11.72 10.73
N SER A 246 -8.91 12.97 10.39
CA SER A 246 -8.93 14.10 11.32
C SER A 246 -10.00 13.93 12.40
N ILE A 247 -11.19 13.42 12.02
CA ILE A 247 -12.26 13.08 12.97
C ILE A 247 -11.80 12.03 13.97
N LYS A 248 -11.21 10.92 13.49
CA LYS A 248 -10.78 9.80 14.34
C LYS A 248 -9.62 10.14 15.26
N SER A 249 -8.61 10.85 14.75
CA SER A 249 -7.36 11.08 15.49
C SER A 249 -7.31 12.41 16.24
N ARG A 250 -8.09 13.42 15.83
CA ARG A 250 -8.02 14.84 16.26
C ARG A 250 -6.64 15.51 16.14
N LYS A 251 -5.61 14.81 15.65
CA LYS A 251 -4.23 15.28 15.54
C LYS A 251 -3.89 15.87 14.16
N SER A 252 -4.78 15.67 13.20
CA SER A 252 -4.57 16.03 11.78
C SER A 252 -5.42 17.23 11.32
N THR A 253 -6.14 17.88 12.25
CA THR A 253 -7.03 19.02 11.97
C THR A 253 -6.30 20.20 11.34
N ASP A 254 -5.10 20.49 11.84
CA ASP A 254 -4.31 21.64 11.38
C ASP A 254 -3.91 21.50 9.91
N ARG A 255 -3.74 20.26 9.43
CA ARG A 255 -3.45 19.99 8.01
C ARG A 255 -4.64 20.38 7.14
N LEU A 256 -5.84 19.96 7.51
CA LEU A 256 -7.06 20.26 6.78
C LEU A 256 -7.46 21.73 6.85
N ILE A 257 -7.29 22.36 8.01
CA ILE A 257 -7.55 23.79 8.22
C ILE A 257 -6.62 24.64 7.33
N ASN A 258 -5.36 24.25 7.20
CA ASN A 258 -4.35 25.00 6.45
C ASN A 258 -4.12 24.50 5.02
N LEU A 259 -5.02 23.68 4.45
CA LEU A 259 -4.91 23.26 3.04
C LEU A 259 -4.82 24.52 2.14
N PRO A 260 -3.78 24.71 1.33
CA PRO A 260 -3.63 25.90 0.49
C PRO A 260 -4.44 25.74 -0.80
N LEU A 261 -5.77 25.91 -0.70
CA LEU A 261 -6.66 25.90 -1.86
C LEU A 261 -6.52 27.25 -2.57
N ASN A 262 -5.98 27.23 -3.78
CA ASN A 262 -5.65 28.43 -4.56
C ASN A 262 -6.59 28.61 -5.76
N THR A 263 -7.48 27.64 -6.03
CA THR A 263 -8.42 27.65 -7.15
C THR A 263 -9.86 27.47 -6.67
N GLU A 264 -10.83 28.04 -7.39
CA GLU A 264 -12.26 27.83 -7.11
C GLU A 264 -12.64 26.34 -7.17
N PHE A 265 -12.01 25.58 -8.06
CA PHE A 265 -12.19 24.13 -8.16
C PHE A 265 -11.79 23.40 -6.87
N GLU A 266 -10.62 23.70 -6.32
CA GLU A 266 -10.11 23.10 -5.08
C GLU A 266 -11.03 23.42 -3.88
N ILE A 267 -11.57 24.65 -3.83
CA ILE A 267 -12.54 25.09 -2.82
C ILE A 267 -13.86 24.32 -2.98
N ALA A 268 -14.40 24.25 -4.19
CA ALA A 268 -15.62 23.52 -4.50
C ALA A 268 -15.49 22.01 -4.20
N LEU A 269 -14.32 21.43 -4.48
CA LEU A 269 -14.00 20.04 -4.19
C LEU A 269 -14.06 19.76 -2.68
N LEU A 270 -13.39 20.59 -1.87
CA LEU A 270 -13.43 20.45 -0.42
C LEU A 270 -14.84 20.66 0.15
N ASN A 271 -15.53 21.72 -0.27
CA ASN A 271 -16.88 22.04 0.21
C ASN A 271 -17.87 20.92 -0.10
N SER A 272 -17.83 20.37 -1.32
CA SER A 272 -18.70 19.25 -1.67
C SER A 272 -18.37 17.95 -0.90
N CYS A 273 -17.11 17.73 -0.50
CA CYS A 273 -16.79 16.65 0.45
C CYS A 273 -17.38 16.88 1.84
N PHE A 274 -17.34 18.12 2.34
CA PHE A 274 -17.98 18.46 3.62
C PHE A 274 -19.50 18.29 3.54
N GLU A 275 -20.14 18.79 2.50
CA GLU A 275 -21.58 18.65 2.28
C GLU A 275 -22.00 17.18 2.19
N GLU A 276 -21.25 16.34 1.49
CA GLU A 276 -21.52 14.90 1.39
C GLU A 276 -21.46 14.22 2.77
N LEU A 277 -20.43 14.51 3.58
CA LEU A 277 -20.25 13.98 4.92
C LEU A 277 -21.29 14.51 5.92
N LEU A 278 -21.77 15.74 5.74
CA LEU A 278 -22.82 16.33 6.58
C LEU A 278 -24.23 15.84 6.19
N SER A 279 -24.43 15.51 4.91
CA SER A 279 -25.69 15.00 4.35
C SER A 279 -25.88 13.51 4.56
N SER A 280 -24.86 12.77 5.01
CA SER A 280 -24.86 11.31 5.12
C SER A 280 -25.78 10.73 6.23
N LYS A 281 -26.76 11.47 6.73
CA LYS A 281 -27.76 10.99 7.71
C LYS A 281 -28.64 9.83 7.20
N ASN A 282 -28.61 9.49 5.90
CA ASN A 282 -29.55 8.56 5.26
C ASN A 282 -28.92 7.40 4.46
N PHE A 283 -27.61 7.12 4.55
CA PHE A 283 -27.01 5.97 3.85
C PHE A 283 -26.70 4.78 4.77
N SER A 284 -26.90 3.59 4.20
CA SER A 284 -26.85 2.25 4.80
C SER A 284 -25.78 2.01 5.87
N VAL A 285 -26.20 1.31 6.93
CA VAL A 285 -25.56 0.98 8.22
C VAL A 285 -24.19 0.28 8.15
N ASN A 286 -23.60 0.06 6.98
CA ASN A 286 -22.44 -0.83 6.85
C ASN A 286 -21.09 -0.13 6.62
N ASP A 287 -21.03 1.19 6.43
CA ASP A 287 -19.74 1.88 6.32
C ASP A 287 -19.29 2.46 7.69
N SER A 288 -18.50 1.67 8.41
CA SER A 288 -17.89 2.06 9.70
C SER A 288 -16.95 3.28 9.63
N SER A 289 -16.72 3.82 8.42
CA SER A 289 -15.85 4.97 8.21
C SER A 289 -16.57 6.32 8.21
N MET A 290 -17.90 6.37 8.07
CA MET A 290 -18.66 7.63 8.05
C MET A 290 -18.88 8.22 9.46
N PRO A 291 -19.12 9.54 9.59
CA PRO A 291 -19.52 10.15 10.86
C PRO A 291 -20.86 9.57 11.33
N GLN A 292 -20.87 8.96 12.52
CA GLN A 292 -22.07 8.31 13.07
C GLN A 292 -22.65 9.07 14.27
N SER A 293 -21.89 10.01 14.83
CA SER A 293 -22.31 10.80 15.98
C SER A 293 -22.46 12.28 15.67
N GLN A 294 -23.40 12.95 16.34
CA GLN A 294 -23.56 14.40 16.25
C GLN A 294 -22.26 15.14 16.60
N LYS A 295 -21.43 14.59 17.50
CA LYS A 295 -20.12 15.16 17.85
C LYS A 295 -19.15 15.19 16.67
N GLU A 296 -19.20 14.22 15.78
CA GLU A 296 -18.34 14.17 14.59
C GLU A 296 -18.84 15.14 13.51
N LEU A 297 -20.17 15.28 13.36
CA LEU A 297 -20.77 16.29 12.49
C LEU A 297 -20.46 17.72 12.97
N ASP A 298 -20.57 17.97 14.28
CA ASP A 298 -20.24 19.27 14.88
C ASP A 298 -18.76 19.62 14.65
N PHE A 299 -17.88 18.62 14.72
CA PHE A 299 -16.44 18.76 14.48
C PHE A 299 -16.11 19.06 13.01
N ILE A 300 -16.81 18.43 12.06
CA ILE A 300 -16.68 18.77 10.63
C ILE A 300 -17.05 20.25 10.42
N GLN A 301 -18.16 20.69 10.99
CA GLN A 301 -18.60 22.08 10.90
C GLN A 301 -17.63 23.06 11.60
N ASP A 302 -16.99 22.65 12.71
CA ASP A 302 -15.92 23.45 13.35
C ASP A 302 -14.74 23.65 12.41
N ILE A 303 -14.29 22.60 11.73
CA ILE A 303 -13.18 22.70 10.77
C ILE A 303 -13.55 23.63 9.62
N GLN A 304 -14.75 23.48 9.05
CA GLN A 304 -15.22 24.33 7.95
C GLN A 304 -15.30 25.80 8.37
N LEU A 305 -15.78 26.07 9.59
CA LEU A 305 -15.85 27.42 10.15
C LEU A 305 -14.46 28.03 10.36
N ILE A 306 -13.55 27.33 11.04
CA ILE A 306 -12.18 27.82 11.30
C ILE A 306 -11.47 28.12 9.99
N ARG A 307 -11.66 27.26 8.99
CA ARG A 307 -11.10 27.46 7.66
C ARG A 307 -11.66 28.72 6.98
N SER A 308 -12.98 28.89 6.95
CA SER A 308 -13.63 30.06 6.36
C SER A 308 -13.10 31.36 6.99
N LEU A 309 -12.94 31.37 8.31
CA LEU A 309 -12.35 32.49 9.05
C LEU A 309 -10.88 32.75 8.69
N ASN A 310 -10.06 31.69 8.60
CA ASN A 310 -8.63 31.81 8.28
C ASN A 310 -8.37 32.35 6.87
N PHE A 311 -9.25 32.06 5.91
CA PHE A 311 -9.13 32.52 4.53
C PHE A 311 -9.97 33.78 4.23
N GLY A 312 -10.62 34.36 5.23
CA GLY A 312 -11.35 35.63 5.11
C GLY A 312 -12.72 35.52 4.44
N ASP A 313 -13.29 34.32 4.33
CA ASP A 313 -14.65 34.11 3.81
C ASP A 313 -15.69 34.30 4.91
N SER A 314 -16.12 35.55 5.10
CA SER A 314 -17.05 35.92 6.16
C SER A 314 -18.49 35.47 5.91
N GLU A 315 -18.88 35.24 4.65
CA GLU A 315 -20.26 34.82 4.32
C GLU A 315 -20.44 33.32 4.54
N ASP A 316 -19.47 32.50 4.12
CA ASP A 316 -19.48 31.06 4.45
C ASP A 316 -19.42 30.83 5.96
N ALA A 317 -18.60 31.60 6.68
CA ALA A 317 -18.52 31.52 8.14
C ALA A 317 -19.87 31.82 8.83
N LYS A 318 -20.61 32.84 8.37
CA LYS A 318 -21.95 33.17 8.89
C LYS A 318 -22.94 32.05 8.61
N HIS A 319 -22.95 31.53 7.38
CA HIS A 319 -23.84 30.44 6.98
C HIS A 319 -23.61 29.18 7.83
N ILE A 320 -22.35 28.82 8.11
CA ILE A 320 -22.01 27.66 8.97
C ILE A 320 -22.47 27.89 10.43
N ILE A 321 -22.32 29.11 10.96
CA ILE A 321 -22.81 29.47 12.30
C ILE A 321 -24.34 29.33 12.37
N GLU A 322 -25.07 29.81 11.36
CA GLU A 322 -26.52 29.69 11.27
C GLU A 322 -26.97 28.21 11.23
N LEU A 323 -26.25 27.36 10.50
CA LEU A 323 -26.49 25.90 10.44
C LEU A 323 -26.26 25.21 11.80
N LYS A 324 -25.19 25.56 12.53
CA LYS A 324 -24.91 25.03 13.89
C LYS A 324 -26.00 25.35 14.90
N HIS A 325 -26.70 26.47 14.70
CA HIS A 325 -27.68 26.97 15.66
C HIS A 325 -29.12 26.51 15.39
N GLN A 326 -29.42 25.69 14.37
CA GLN A 326 -30.81 25.39 14.00
C GLN A 326 -31.68 24.63 15.03
N PRO A 327 -31.18 23.78 15.97
CA PRO A 327 -32.02 23.27 17.06
C PRO A 327 -32.05 24.21 18.28
N ARG A 328 -31.04 25.06 18.45
CA ARG A 328 -30.85 25.89 19.66
C ARG A 328 -31.46 27.27 19.52
N TRP A 329 -31.48 27.82 18.31
CA TRP A 329 -32.08 29.12 17.99
C TRP A 329 -33.60 29.09 18.10
N ASN A 330 -34.25 28.00 17.69
CA ASN A 330 -35.71 27.87 17.84
C ASN A 330 -36.12 27.72 19.31
N SER A 331 -35.34 27.00 20.14
CA SER A 331 -35.59 26.94 21.59
C SER A 331 -35.31 28.26 22.30
N ILE A 332 -34.30 29.04 21.88
CA ILE A 332 -33.99 30.36 22.45
C ILE A 332 -34.99 31.42 21.99
N LYS A 333 -35.38 31.41 20.70
CA LYS A 333 -36.42 32.27 20.13
C LYS A 333 -37.77 32.00 20.80
N ASN A 334 -38.12 30.73 21.03
CA ASN A 334 -39.33 30.38 21.79
C ASN A 334 -39.22 30.73 23.28
N ALA A 335 -38.04 30.66 23.89
CA ALA A 335 -37.83 31.09 25.28
C ALA A 335 -37.85 32.63 25.45
N MET A 336 -37.55 33.38 24.38
CA MET A 336 -37.62 34.84 24.36
C MET A 336 -39.02 35.38 24.00
N LEU A 337 -39.82 34.62 23.25
CA LEU A 337 -41.20 34.99 22.90
C LEU A 337 -42.25 34.66 23.98
N TYR A 338 -41.87 34.02 25.08
CA TYR A 338 -42.75 33.72 26.23
C TYR A 338 -42.41 34.53 27.50
N ASN A 339 -41.58 35.57 27.38
CA ASN A 339 -41.25 36.50 28.48
C ASN A 339 -41.56 37.97 28.11
N GLU A 340 -42.62 38.20 27.32
CA GLU A 340 -43.32 39.50 27.30
C GLU A 340 -44.63 39.42 28.08
#